data_AF-A0A8C3PZD7-F1
#
_entry.id   AF-A0A8C3PZD7-F1
#
_cell.length_a   1.000
_cell.length_b   1.000
_cell.length_c   1.000
_cell.angle_alpha   90.00
_cell.angle_beta   90.00
_cell.angle_gamma   90.00
#
_symmetry.space_group_name_H-M   'P 1'
#
loop_
_entity.id
_entity.type
_entity.pdbx_description
1 polymer ?
#
loop_
_entity_poly.entity_id
_entity_poly.type
_entity_poly.pdbx_seq_one_letter_code
_entity_poly.pdbx_strand_id
1 'polypeptide(L)'
;MLVAPGTLTWAQAASGSRLGCPRPRGGTDSCTAGPLALARDLLAEGGEPFFVLNSDVICEFPFAALAQFHRRHGGEGSIVVTRVEEPAKYGVVVSEPDSGRICRFVEKPRVFVSNKINAGLYIFSPGILQRIQLRPTSIEKEIFPAMAQDGQLYAMELQGFWMDIGQPKDFLTGMCMYLQALRAQHPEKLHSGPGVVGNVLVDPSAKIGANCVIGPNVTIGAGVVVEDGVRIKRCTVLQGARIRSHSWLESCIVGWSCSVGQWVRMENVTVLGEDVIVNDELYLNGANVLPHKSIAESVPEPRIIM
;
A
#
# COMPACT_ATOMS: atom_id res chain seq x y z
N MET A 1 -6.20 0.91 -5.03
CA MET A 1 -6.73 0.02 -3.97
C MET A 1 -8.24 0.25 -3.91
N LEU A 2 -9.02 -0.63 -4.54
CA LEU A 2 -10.49 -0.55 -4.56
C LEU A 2 -11.02 -1.27 -3.32
N VAL A 3 -11.46 -0.52 -2.32
CA VAL A 3 -12.29 -1.05 -1.22
C VAL A 3 -13.55 -0.19 -1.17
N ALA A 4 -14.71 -0.85 -1.25
CA ALA A 4 -16.03 -0.24 -1.28
C ALA A 4 -16.35 0.53 0.01
N PRO A 5 -17.19 1.59 -0.05
CA PRO A 5 -17.51 2.43 1.09
C PRO A 5 -18.57 1.74 1.98
N GLY A 6 -18.18 1.43 3.22
CA GLY A 6 -19.07 1.04 4.31
C GLY A 6 -18.60 1.74 5.58
N THR A 7 -19.55 2.32 6.32
CA THR A 7 -19.41 3.18 7.51
C THR A 7 -18.39 2.69 8.53
N LEU A 8 -17.16 3.21 8.42
CA LEU A 8 -16.11 3.25 9.44
C LEU A 8 -15.40 4.60 9.25
N THR A 9 -15.28 5.40 10.30
CA THR A 9 -14.53 6.66 10.29
C THR A 9 -13.03 6.33 10.23
N TRP A 10 -12.39 6.66 9.11
CA TRP A 10 -10.97 6.39 8.89
C TRP A 10 -10.13 7.64 9.13
N ALA A 11 -9.10 7.55 9.97
CA ALA A 11 -8.02 8.53 10.00
C ALA A 11 -6.85 8.03 9.15
N GLN A 12 -6.75 8.51 7.91
CA GLN A 12 -5.55 8.33 7.09
C GLN A 12 -4.45 9.27 7.59
N ALA A 13 -3.44 8.70 8.26
CA ALA A 13 -2.18 9.40 8.53
C ALA A 13 -1.21 9.13 7.37
N ALA A 14 -1.42 9.81 6.25
CA ALA A 14 -0.48 9.80 5.13
C ALA A 14 -0.36 11.20 4.54
N SER A 15 0.89 11.63 4.39
CA SER A 15 1.32 12.85 3.72
C SER A 15 0.80 12.88 2.28
N GLY A 16 -0.37 13.46 2.06
CA GLY A 16 -0.94 13.56 0.71
C GLY A 16 -2.45 13.47 0.69
N SER A 17 -3.10 14.50 1.25
CA SER A 17 -4.45 14.97 0.90
C SER A 17 -5.51 13.92 0.52
N ARG A 18 -6.32 13.50 1.51
CA ARG A 18 -7.76 13.23 1.35
C ARG A 18 -8.57 13.26 2.67
N LEU A 19 -8.12 14.08 3.60
CA LEU A 19 -8.96 14.73 4.62
C LEU A 19 -8.59 16.21 4.52
N GLY A 20 -9.57 17.09 4.36
CA GLY A 20 -9.37 18.54 4.26
C GLY A 20 -8.92 19.14 5.59
N CYS A 21 -7.78 18.72 6.12
CA CYS A 21 -7.12 19.36 7.25
C CYS A 21 -6.29 20.52 6.68
N PRO A 22 -6.62 21.79 6.98
CA PRO A 22 -5.84 22.92 6.52
C PRO A 22 -4.40 22.77 7.03
N ARG A 23 -3.41 22.84 6.13
CA ARG A 23 -2.02 23.00 6.57
C ARG A 23 -1.95 24.28 7.40
N PRO A 24 -1.46 24.24 8.66
CA PRO A 24 -1.17 25.46 9.39
C PRO A 24 -0.15 26.28 8.58
N ARG A 25 -0.43 27.57 8.38
CA ARG A 25 0.58 28.51 7.88
C ARG A 25 1.63 28.65 8.97
N GLY A 26 2.75 27.94 8.82
CA GLY A 26 3.85 27.95 9.80
C GLY A 26 4.29 26.53 10.12
N GLY A 27 5.33 26.07 9.42
CA GLY A 27 5.82 24.70 9.46
C GLY A 27 6.38 24.30 10.83
N THR A 28 5.85 23.20 11.35
CA THR A 28 6.65 22.21 12.05
C THR A 28 6.27 20.87 11.43
N ASP A 29 7.25 20.14 10.88
CA ASP A 29 7.04 18.80 10.35
C ASP A 29 6.53 17.92 11.51
N SER A 30 5.22 17.71 11.54
CA SER A 30 4.62 16.87 12.57
C SER A 30 4.95 15.42 12.21
N CYS A 31 5.79 14.77 13.03
CA CYS A 31 6.11 13.35 12.91
C CYS A 31 4.85 12.46 12.95
N THR A 32 5.00 11.13 12.86
CA THR A 32 3.90 10.14 12.72
C THR A 32 2.71 10.31 13.68
N ALA A 33 2.91 10.85 14.89
CA ALA A 33 1.82 11.08 15.85
C ALA A 33 1.05 12.41 15.64
N GLY A 34 1.61 13.35 14.87
CA GLY A 34 1.04 14.68 14.63
C GLY A 34 -0.37 14.68 14.04
N PRO A 35 -0.65 13.92 12.97
CA PRO A 35 -1.99 13.80 12.42
C PRO A 35 -3.04 13.32 13.44
N LEU A 36 -2.66 12.41 14.35
CA LEU A 36 -3.54 11.94 15.42
C LEU A 36 -3.86 13.05 16.43
N ALA A 37 -2.88 13.89 16.75
CA ALA A 37 -3.11 15.04 17.63
C ALA A 37 -4.05 16.08 17.00
N LEU A 38 -3.89 16.35 15.70
CA LEU A 38 -4.74 17.30 14.96
C LEU A 38 -6.16 16.78 14.79
N ALA A 39 -6.34 15.46 14.69
CA ALA A 39 -7.66 14.83 14.55
C ALA A 39 -8.26 14.38 15.90
N ARG A 40 -7.69 14.81 17.04
CA ARG A 40 -8.07 14.33 18.38
C ARG A 40 -9.57 14.38 18.63
N ASP A 41 -10.22 15.49 18.34
CA ASP A 41 -11.65 15.67 18.65
C ASP A 41 -12.53 14.71 17.85
N LEU A 42 -12.16 14.44 16.60
CA LEU A 42 -12.84 13.48 15.73
C LEU A 42 -12.60 12.03 16.17
N LEU A 43 -11.36 11.74 16.60
CA LEU A 43 -10.96 10.40 17.04
C LEU A 43 -11.47 10.05 18.44
N ALA A 44 -11.70 11.05 19.29
CA ALA A 44 -12.25 10.88 20.61
C ALA A 44 -13.80 10.85 20.62
N GLU A 45 -14.43 11.23 19.51
CA GLU A 45 -15.89 11.24 19.38
C GLU A 45 -16.45 9.82 19.58
N GLY A 46 -17.41 9.69 20.51
CA GLY A 46 -18.02 8.40 20.84
C GLY A 46 -17.19 7.49 21.77
N GLY A 47 -15.93 7.83 22.06
CA GLY A 47 -15.09 7.06 22.99
C GLY A 47 -14.70 5.65 22.50
N GLU A 48 -14.95 5.34 21.23
CA GLU A 48 -14.69 4.03 20.65
C GLU A 48 -13.24 3.88 20.17
N PRO A 49 -12.68 2.67 20.16
CA PRO A 49 -11.39 2.41 19.55
C PRO A 49 -11.39 2.70 18.04
N PHE A 50 -10.27 3.20 17.52
CA PHE A 50 -10.11 3.53 16.11
C PHE A 50 -8.88 2.86 15.49
N PHE A 51 -8.96 2.55 14.20
CA PHE A 51 -7.84 1.99 13.45
C PHE A 51 -6.92 3.09 12.93
N VAL A 52 -5.62 2.81 12.95
CA VAL A 52 -4.59 3.64 12.35
C VAL A 52 -3.73 2.74 11.45
N LEU A 53 -3.47 3.20 10.23
CA LEU A 53 -2.73 2.42 9.24
C LEU A 53 -1.74 3.30 8.50
N ASN A 54 -0.58 2.73 8.19
CA ASN A 54 0.33 3.26 7.20
C ASN A 54 -0.26 3.03 5.79
N SER A 55 -0.20 4.05 4.93
CA SER A 55 -0.81 3.98 3.59
C SER A 55 0.04 3.23 2.55
N ASP A 56 1.28 2.92 2.89
CA ASP A 56 2.27 2.25 2.04
C ASP A 56 2.45 0.78 2.42
N VAL A 57 1.44 0.17 3.04
CA VAL A 57 1.43 -1.26 3.38
C VAL A 57 0.33 -1.97 2.62
N ILE A 58 0.63 -3.18 2.15
CA ILE A 58 -0.36 -4.13 1.66
C ILE A 58 -0.25 -5.45 2.43
N CYS A 59 -1.39 -5.93 2.91
CA CYS A 59 -1.49 -7.19 3.63
C CYS A 59 -2.93 -7.72 3.62
N GLU A 60 -3.13 -8.91 4.19
CA GLU A 60 -4.45 -9.43 4.53
C GLU A 60 -4.97 -8.75 5.80
N PHE A 61 -5.60 -7.58 5.67
CA PHE A 61 -6.01 -6.75 6.80
C PHE A 61 -6.97 -7.50 7.77
N PRO A 62 -6.53 -7.86 8.99
CA PRO A 62 -7.30 -8.70 9.91
C PRO A 62 -8.20 -7.86 10.83
N PHE A 63 -8.97 -6.90 10.29
CA PHE A 63 -9.67 -5.89 11.09
C PHE A 63 -10.57 -6.48 12.19
N ALA A 64 -11.38 -7.48 11.86
CA ALA A 64 -12.28 -8.11 12.83
C ALA A 64 -11.51 -8.84 13.95
N ALA A 65 -10.46 -9.58 13.59
CA ALA A 65 -9.61 -10.28 14.53
C ALA A 65 -8.82 -9.31 15.43
N LEU A 66 -8.30 -8.22 14.85
CA LEU A 66 -7.58 -7.17 15.56
C LEU A 66 -8.49 -6.44 16.55
N ALA A 67 -9.71 -6.09 16.16
CA ALA A 67 -10.69 -5.48 17.06
C ALA A 67 -11.09 -6.41 18.22
N GLN A 68 -11.27 -7.71 17.93
CA GLN A 68 -11.55 -8.69 18.97
C GLN A 68 -10.37 -8.86 19.92
N PHE A 69 -9.14 -8.91 19.38
CA PHE A 69 -7.91 -8.97 20.16
C PHE A 69 -7.78 -7.76 21.09
N HIS A 70 -8.00 -6.54 20.57
CA HIS A 70 -7.95 -5.30 21.33
C HIS A 70 -8.93 -5.30 22.50
N ARG A 71 -10.20 -5.64 22.24
CA ARG A 71 -11.24 -5.70 23.27
C ARG A 71 -10.94 -6.74 24.36
N ARG A 72 -10.29 -7.86 24.03
CA ARG A 72 -9.98 -8.91 25.01
C ARG A 72 -8.96 -8.48 26.06
N HIS A 73 -7.93 -7.72 25.66
CA HIS A 73 -6.89 -7.30 26.60
C HIS A 73 -7.20 -5.94 27.26
N GLY A 74 -8.06 -5.10 26.65
CA GLY A 74 -8.56 -3.85 27.26
C GLY A 74 -7.49 -2.77 27.51
N GLY A 75 -6.33 -2.90 26.87
CA GLY A 75 -5.22 -1.95 26.97
C GLY A 75 -5.32 -0.85 25.91
N GLU A 76 -4.54 0.21 26.06
CA GLU A 76 -4.66 1.38 25.19
C GLU A 76 -4.34 1.14 23.71
N GLY A 77 -3.51 0.15 23.36
CA GLY A 77 -3.14 -0.10 21.97
C GLY A 77 -2.83 -1.54 21.62
N SER A 78 -3.22 -1.93 20.41
CA SER A 78 -2.73 -3.15 19.75
C SER A 78 -2.05 -2.79 18.43
N ILE A 79 -0.88 -3.38 18.19
CA ILE A 79 -0.16 -3.27 16.92
C ILE A 79 -0.11 -4.63 16.24
N VAL A 80 -0.22 -4.63 14.92
CA VAL A 80 0.01 -5.84 14.13
C VAL A 80 1.50 -5.99 13.86
N VAL A 81 1.99 -7.21 14.02
CA VAL A 81 3.40 -7.55 13.76
C VAL A 81 3.50 -8.65 12.71
N THR A 82 4.57 -8.64 11.94
CA THR A 82 4.90 -9.70 10.98
C THR A 82 6.34 -10.17 11.17
N ARG A 83 6.67 -11.37 10.67
CA ARG A 83 8.04 -11.89 10.71
C ARG A 83 8.76 -11.60 9.42
N VAL A 84 9.98 -11.07 9.52
CA VAL A 84 10.86 -10.84 8.37
C VAL A 84 12.27 -11.38 8.63
N GLU A 85 12.98 -11.72 7.56
CA GLU A 85 14.37 -12.17 7.65
C GLU A 85 15.33 -11.01 8.00
N GLU A 86 15.08 -9.81 7.46
CA GLU A 86 15.90 -8.60 7.67
C GLU A 86 15.15 -7.52 8.48
N PRO A 87 15.15 -7.57 9.82
CA PRO A 87 14.37 -6.63 10.65
C PRO A 87 15.02 -5.25 10.83
N ALA A 88 16.27 -5.06 10.43
CA ALA A 88 17.07 -3.85 10.74
C ALA A 88 16.47 -2.53 10.20
N LYS A 89 15.62 -2.61 9.18
CA LYS A 89 14.96 -1.45 8.55
C LYS A 89 13.68 -1.00 9.28
N TYR A 90 13.21 -1.77 10.25
CA TYR A 90 11.88 -1.63 10.85
C TYR A 90 11.91 -1.50 12.38
N GLY A 91 10.76 -1.17 12.96
CA GLY A 91 10.54 -1.25 14.41
C GLY A 91 10.35 -2.69 14.85
N VAL A 92 11.19 -3.15 15.78
CA VAL A 92 11.22 -4.53 16.26
C VAL A 92 10.49 -4.66 17.60
N VAL A 93 9.73 -5.75 17.72
CA VAL A 93 8.85 -6.01 18.85
C VAL A 93 9.28 -7.27 19.59
N VAL A 94 9.34 -7.16 20.91
CA VAL A 94 9.44 -8.29 21.83
C VAL A 94 8.18 -8.33 22.66
N SER A 95 7.40 -9.42 22.52
CA SER A 95 6.16 -9.63 23.25
C SER A 95 6.14 -10.97 23.98
N GLU A 96 5.30 -11.04 25.02
CA GLU A 96 4.98 -12.28 25.72
C GLU A 96 4.25 -13.24 24.78
N PRO A 97 4.61 -14.54 24.75
CA PRO A 97 4.01 -15.52 23.83
C PRO A 97 2.49 -15.65 23.94
N ASP A 98 1.94 -15.66 25.16
CA ASP A 98 0.52 -15.98 25.40
C ASP A 98 -0.39 -14.75 25.37
N SER A 99 0.02 -13.68 26.05
CA SER A 99 -0.79 -12.46 26.18
C SER A 99 -0.64 -11.53 24.98
N GLY A 100 0.47 -11.65 24.23
CA GLY A 100 0.88 -10.69 23.22
C GLY A 100 1.34 -9.34 23.79
N ARG A 101 1.40 -9.17 25.12
CA ARG A 101 1.83 -7.92 25.75
C ARG A 101 3.26 -7.59 25.34
N ILE A 102 3.49 -6.35 24.89
CA ILE A 102 4.81 -5.92 24.42
C ILE A 102 5.67 -5.56 25.61
N CYS A 103 6.76 -6.31 25.79
CA CYS A 103 7.77 -6.02 26.80
C CYS A 103 8.72 -4.91 26.33
N ARG A 104 9.00 -4.87 25.02
CA ARG A 104 9.95 -3.91 24.45
C ARG A 104 9.65 -3.63 22.99
N PHE A 105 9.66 -2.35 22.64
CA PHE A 105 9.64 -1.86 21.26
C PHE A 105 10.96 -1.16 20.96
N VAL A 106 11.61 -1.48 19.84
CA VAL A 106 12.89 -0.88 19.43
C VAL A 106 12.84 -0.47 17.96
N GLU A 107 12.86 0.83 17.70
CA GLU A 107 12.91 1.36 16.33
C GLU A 107 14.29 1.18 15.70
N LYS A 108 14.36 0.51 14.54
CA LYS A 108 15.57 0.33 13.70
C LYS A 108 16.81 -0.09 14.51
N PRO A 109 16.79 -1.30 15.11
CA PRO A 109 17.84 -1.73 16.02
C PRO A 109 19.16 -1.98 15.26
N ARG A 110 20.28 -1.63 15.88
CA ARG A 110 21.63 -1.91 15.35
C ARG A 110 22.09 -3.36 15.57
N VAL A 111 21.46 -4.06 16.50
CA VAL A 111 21.74 -5.45 16.87
C VAL A 111 20.45 -6.23 16.73
N PHE A 112 20.53 -7.50 16.35
CA PHE A 112 19.35 -8.36 16.28
C PHE A 112 18.65 -8.44 17.66
N VAL A 113 17.34 -8.18 17.68
CA VAL A 113 16.51 -8.26 18.90
C VAL A 113 15.43 -9.34 18.74
N SER A 114 14.70 -9.31 17.62
CA SER A 114 13.61 -10.21 17.28
C SER A 114 13.36 -10.10 15.77
N ASN A 115 12.75 -11.12 15.17
CA ASN A 115 12.32 -11.09 13.77
C ASN A 115 10.89 -10.55 13.61
N LYS A 116 10.18 -10.25 14.70
CA LYS A 116 8.85 -9.62 14.68
C LYS A 116 8.99 -8.11 14.52
N ILE A 117 8.48 -7.59 13.41
CA ILE A 117 8.48 -6.16 13.10
C ILE A 117 7.08 -5.58 13.16
N ASN A 118 7.00 -4.27 13.41
CA ASN A 118 5.78 -3.48 13.24
C ASN A 118 5.29 -3.54 11.79
N ALA A 119 4.05 -3.97 11.59
CA ALA A 119 3.43 -4.11 10.27
C ALA A 119 2.71 -2.84 9.77
N GLY A 120 2.68 -1.75 10.55
CA GLY A 120 2.05 -0.50 10.14
C GLY A 120 0.52 -0.49 10.24
N LEU A 121 -0.06 -1.38 11.06
CA LEU A 121 -1.50 -1.46 11.33
C LEU A 121 -1.73 -1.52 12.84
N TYR A 122 -2.59 -0.63 13.33
CA TYR A 122 -2.84 -0.42 14.73
C TYR A 122 -4.33 -0.26 15.01
N ILE A 123 -4.72 -0.55 16.24
CA ILE A 123 -5.99 -0.12 16.82
C ILE A 123 -5.70 0.49 18.19
N PHE A 124 -6.26 1.67 18.45
CA PHE A 124 -6.05 2.38 19.70
C PHE A 124 -7.36 2.74 20.37
N SER A 125 -7.36 2.68 21.70
CA SER A 125 -8.37 3.32 22.52
C SER A 125 -8.09 4.83 22.61
N PRO A 126 -9.13 5.69 22.75
CA PRO A 126 -8.96 7.15 22.77
C PRO A 126 -7.99 7.70 23.82
N GLY A 127 -7.74 6.94 24.90
CA GLY A 127 -6.75 7.29 25.93
C GLY A 127 -5.36 7.61 25.37
N ILE A 128 -4.95 6.99 24.25
CA ILE A 128 -3.67 7.26 23.60
C ILE A 128 -3.51 8.74 23.22
N LEU A 129 -4.62 9.42 22.88
CA LEU A 129 -4.59 10.81 22.41
C LEU A 129 -4.07 11.77 23.48
N GLN A 130 -4.17 11.39 24.77
CA GLN A 130 -3.63 12.13 25.91
C GLN A 130 -2.10 12.02 26.01
N ARG A 131 -1.51 10.95 25.43
CA ARG A 131 -0.06 10.75 25.39
C ARG A 131 0.62 11.60 24.31
N ILE A 132 -0.15 12.07 23.32
CA ILE A 132 0.37 12.81 22.18
C ILE A 132 0.32 14.31 22.46
N GLN A 133 1.48 14.96 22.46
CA GLN A 133 1.60 16.41 22.60
C GLN A 133 1.52 17.09 21.23
N LEU A 134 1.05 18.34 21.17
CA LEU A 134 1.06 19.17 19.95
C LEU A 134 2.48 19.70 19.65
N ARG A 135 3.40 18.78 19.43
CA ARG A 135 4.77 19.02 18.99
C ARG A 135 5.19 17.88 18.05
N PRO A 136 6.31 18.00 17.32
CA PRO A 136 6.88 16.86 16.61
C PRO A 136 7.11 15.69 17.58
N THR A 137 6.36 14.61 17.37
CA THR A 137 6.39 13.38 18.19
C THR A 137 6.24 12.17 17.29
N SER A 138 7.17 11.22 17.38
CA SER A 138 7.07 9.94 16.68
C SER A 138 6.40 8.91 17.57
N ILE A 139 5.38 8.23 17.04
CA ILE A 139 4.67 7.20 17.79
C ILE A 139 5.60 6.03 18.10
N GLU A 140 6.48 5.66 17.17
CA GLU A 140 7.40 4.53 17.27
C GLU A 140 8.56 4.78 18.24
N LYS A 141 9.03 6.03 18.33
CA LYS A 141 10.19 6.38 19.18
C LYS A 141 9.82 6.83 20.58
N GLU A 142 8.65 7.43 20.77
CA GLU A 142 8.26 8.02 22.05
C GLU A 142 7.06 7.32 22.67
N ILE A 143 6.00 7.07 21.90
CA ILE A 143 4.71 6.61 22.44
C ILE A 143 4.69 5.10 22.65
N PHE A 144 5.11 4.30 21.68
CA PHE A 144 5.14 2.83 21.81
C PHE A 144 6.08 2.35 22.91
N PRO A 145 7.32 2.88 23.06
CA PRO A 145 8.16 2.52 24.19
C PRO A 145 7.51 2.85 25.54
N ALA A 146 6.87 4.02 25.68
CA ALA A 146 6.17 4.40 26.90
C ALA A 146 4.96 3.50 27.20
N MET A 147 4.12 3.21 26.20
CA MET A 147 2.99 2.31 26.36
C MET A 147 3.42 0.87 26.69
N ALA A 148 4.53 0.40 26.12
CA ALA A 148 5.10 -0.91 26.44
C ALA A 148 5.57 -0.95 27.91
N GLN A 149 6.25 0.12 28.37
CA GLN A 149 6.68 0.25 29.77
C GLN A 149 5.49 0.27 30.74
N ASP A 150 4.39 0.93 30.37
CA ASP A 150 3.15 0.99 31.16
C ASP A 150 2.30 -0.29 31.07
N GLY A 151 2.70 -1.27 30.25
CA GLY A 151 1.95 -2.51 30.02
C GLY A 151 0.65 -2.31 29.22
N GLN A 152 0.55 -1.23 28.45
CA GLN A 152 -0.64 -0.81 27.70
C GLN A 152 -0.58 -1.12 26.19
N LEU A 153 0.52 -1.73 25.71
CA LEU A 153 0.71 -2.05 24.29
C LEU A 153 0.81 -3.57 24.06
N TYR A 154 0.09 -4.05 23.05
CA TYR A 154 -0.01 -5.48 22.73
C TYR A 154 0.26 -5.73 21.25
N ALA A 155 0.84 -6.88 20.92
CA ALA A 155 1.19 -7.30 19.57
C ALA A 155 0.31 -8.48 19.13
N MET A 156 -0.32 -8.33 17.97
CA MET A 156 -1.02 -9.42 17.28
C MET A 156 -0.22 -9.83 16.04
N GLU A 157 0.14 -11.10 15.94
CA GLU A 157 0.89 -11.61 14.79
C GLU A 157 -0.04 -11.78 13.57
N LEU A 158 0.32 -11.14 12.46
CA LEU A 158 -0.41 -11.22 11.20
C LEU A 158 -0.34 -12.63 10.62
N GLN A 159 -1.47 -13.12 10.14
CA GLN A 159 -1.53 -14.32 9.31
C GLN A 159 -1.61 -13.90 7.84
N GLY A 160 -0.88 -14.59 6.96
CA GLY A 160 -0.84 -14.28 5.53
C GLY A 160 0.31 -13.35 5.14
N PHE A 161 0.18 -12.71 3.98
CA PHE A 161 1.26 -11.91 3.42
C PHE A 161 1.28 -10.47 3.95
N TRP A 162 2.45 -9.86 3.88
CA TRP A 162 2.69 -8.45 4.17
C TRP A 162 3.78 -7.92 3.26
N MET A 163 3.64 -6.69 2.78
CA MET A 163 4.65 -5.99 2.02
C MET A 163 4.58 -4.48 2.27
N ASP A 164 5.73 -3.87 2.49
CA ASP A 164 5.94 -2.43 2.37
C ASP A 164 6.06 -2.07 0.88
N ILE A 165 5.14 -1.27 0.38
CA ILE A 165 5.01 -0.88 -1.03
C ILE A 165 5.43 0.57 -1.28
N GLY A 166 6.32 1.11 -0.44
CA GLY A 166 6.84 2.47 -0.57
C GLY A 166 7.70 2.73 -1.82
N GLN A 167 8.05 1.70 -2.60
CA GLN A 167 8.80 1.82 -3.87
C GLN A 167 8.09 1.07 -5.01
N PRO A 168 8.19 1.53 -6.27
CA PRO A 168 7.50 0.89 -7.40
C PRO A 168 7.78 -0.60 -7.60
N LYS A 169 9.04 -1.02 -7.40
CA LYS A 169 9.44 -2.43 -7.49
C LYS A 169 8.71 -3.29 -6.44
N ASP A 170 8.55 -2.73 -5.24
CA ASP A 170 7.98 -3.39 -4.08
C ASP A 170 6.46 -3.41 -4.18
N PHE A 171 5.85 -2.35 -4.74
CA PHE A 171 4.45 -2.32 -5.15
C PHE A 171 4.10 -3.46 -6.11
N LEU A 172 4.90 -3.69 -7.16
CA LEU A 172 4.65 -4.81 -8.09
C LEU A 172 4.77 -6.17 -7.39
N THR A 173 5.72 -6.32 -6.47
CA THR A 173 5.86 -7.54 -5.66
C THR A 173 4.66 -7.74 -4.74
N GLY A 174 4.24 -6.70 -4.02
CA GLY A 174 3.05 -6.72 -3.17
C GLY A 174 1.77 -7.03 -3.95
N MET A 175 1.64 -6.49 -5.17
CA MET A 175 0.55 -6.83 -6.10
C MET A 175 0.56 -8.31 -6.48
N CYS A 176 1.73 -8.90 -6.80
CA CYS A 176 1.84 -10.34 -7.04
C CYS A 176 1.42 -11.17 -5.81
N MET A 177 1.86 -10.78 -4.61
CA MET A 177 1.49 -11.46 -3.36
C MET A 177 -0.01 -11.38 -3.11
N TYR A 178 -0.61 -10.20 -3.33
CA TYR A 178 -2.05 -10.01 -3.23
C TYR A 178 -2.82 -10.89 -4.20
N LEU A 179 -2.41 -10.96 -5.47
CA LEU A 179 -3.05 -11.83 -6.46
C LEU A 179 -2.91 -13.31 -6.11
N GLN A 180 -1.78 -13.72 -5.52
CA GLN A 180 -1.58 -15.09 -5.04
C GLN A 180 -2.49 -15.41 -3.86
N ALA A 181 -2.62 -14.50 -2.89
CA ALA A 181 -3.56 -14.65 -1.78
C ALA A 181 -5.01 -14.70 -2.27
N LEU A 182 -5.36 -13.84 -3.24
CA LEU A 182 -6.67 -13.83 -3.88
C LEU A 182 -6.95 -15.17 -4.58
N ARG A 183 -5.97 -15.76 -5.28
CA ARG A 183 -6.11 -17.09 -5.88
C ARG A 183 -6.41 -18.18 -4.86
N ALA A 184 -5.79 -18.10 -3.68
CA ALA A 184 -5.96 -19.10 -2.63
C ALA A 184 -7.31 -18.98 -1.90
N GLN A 185 -7.80 -17.76 -1.70
CA GLN A 185 -8.99 -17.49 -0.86
C GLN A 185 -10.27 -17.24 -1.67
N HIS A 186 -10.13 -16.54 -2.80
CA HIS A 186 -11.24 -16.07 -3.63
C HIS A 186 -10.92 -16.21 -5.13
N PRO A 187 -10.64 -17.43 -5.62
CA PRO A 187 -10.27 -17.66 -7.01
C PRO A 187 -11.32 -17.18 -8.02
N GLU A 188 -12.60 -17.08 -7.62
CA GLU A 188 -13.71 -16.58 -8.43
C GLU A 188 -13.59 -15.09 -8.80
N LYS A 189 -12.81 -14.30 -8.04
CA LYS A 189 -12.56 -12.89 -8.34
C LYS A 189 -11.51 -12.70 -9.44
N LEU A 190 -10.71 -13.73 -9.74
CA LEU A 190 -9.71 -13.66 -10.79
C LEU A 190 -10.38 -13.81 -12.16
N HIS A 191 -9.96 -12.97 -13.08
CA HIS A 191 -10.41 -13.04 -14.46
C HIS A 191 -9.84 -14.29 -15.13
N SER A 192 -10.65 -14.93 -15.95
CA SER A 192 -10.27 -16.11 -16.73
C SER A 192 -10.92 -16.06 -18.11
N GLY A 193 -10.23 -16.59 -19.11
CA GLY A 193 -10.67 -16.54 -20.49
C GLY A 193 -9.52 -16.77 -21.47
N PRO A 194 -9.80 -16.75 -22.79
CA PRO A 194 -8.78 -16.87 -23.82
C PRO A 194 -7.69 -15.80 -23.65
N GLY A 195 -6.42 -16.21 -23.75
CA GLY A 195 -5.28 -15.29 -23.62
C GLY A 195 -4.91 -14.88 -22.19
N VAL A 196 -5.69 -15.28 -21.18
CA VAL A 196 -5.36 -15.01 -19.77
C VAL A 196 -4.41 -16.09 -19.24
N VAL A 197 -3.32 -15.68 -18.60
CA VAL A 197 -2.29 -16.57 -18.05
C VAL A 197 -2.10 -16.29 -16.56
N GLY A 198 -2.26 -17.30 -15.69
CA GLY A 198 -2.01 -17.17 -14.25
C GLY A 198 -2.98 -16.23 -13.53
N ASN A 199 -2.49 -15.49 -12.55
CA ASN A 199 -3.34 -14.61 -11.73
C ASN A 199 -3.55 -13.27 -12.43
N VAL A 200 -4.79 -12.98 -12.82
CA VAL A 200 -5.17 -11.70 -13.43
C VAL A 200 -6.43 -11.19 -12.77
N LEU A 201 -6.45 -9.91 -12.40
CA LEU A 201 -7.62 -9.22 -11.88
C LEU A 201 -8.03 -8.13 -12.87
N VAL A 202 -9.27 -8.17 -13.33
CA VAL A 202 -9.81 -7.22 -14.31
C VAL A 202 -11.09 -6.63 -13.75
N ASP A 203 -11.17 -5.30 -13.73
CA ASP A 203 -12.42 -4.62 -13.41
C ASP A 203 -13.49 -4.93 -14.47
N PRO A 204 -14.76 -5.18 -14.10
CA PRO A 204 -15.82 -5.51 -15.06
C PRO A 204 -16.07 -4.47 -16.16
N SER A 205 -15.71 -3.21 -15.94
CA SER A 205 -15.87 -2.14 -16.93
C SER A 205 -14.73 -2.05 -17.94
N ALA A 206 -13.63 -2.77 -17.73
CA ALA A 206 -12.50 -2.79 -18.65
C ALA A 206 -12.84 -3.55 -19.93
N LYS A 207 -12.23 -3.13 -21.05
CA LYS A 207 -12.41 -3.74 -22.37
C LYS A 207 -11.08 -4.28 -22.85
N ILE A 208 -11.04 -5.57 -23.18
CA ILE A 208 -9.85 -6.25 -23.69
C ILE A 208 -10.13 -6.70 -25.12
N GLY A 209 -9.26 -6.29 -26.05
CA GLY A 209 -9.33 -6.61 -27.47
C GLY A 209 -8.99 -8.07 -27.79
N ALA A 210 -9.11 -8.42 -29.06
CA ALA A 210 -8.83 -9.75 -29.56
C ALA A 210 -7.33 -10.07 -29.50
N ASN A 211 -7.00 -11.37 -29.41
CA ASN A 211 -5.63 -11.89 -29.47
C ASN A 211 -4.65 -11.32 -28.42
N CYS A 212 -5.17 -10.77 -27.31
CA CYS A 212 -4.34 -10.32 -26.20
C CYS A 212 -3.77 -11.49 -25.40
N VAL A 213 -2.61 -11.30 -24.78
CA VAL A 213 -2.08 -12.21 -23.75
C VAL A 213 -1.85 -11.44 -22.47
N ILE A 214 -2.67 -11.71 -21.46
CA ILE A 214 -2.67 -10.97 -20.20
C ILE A 214 -2.25 -11.90 -19.06
N GLY A 215 -1.17 -11.56 -18.38
CA GLY A 215 -0.62 -12.27 -17.25
C GLY A 215 0.73 -12.97 -17.52
N PRO A 216 1.31 -13.61 -16.50
CA PRO A 216 0.83 -13.68 -15.11
C PRO A 216 0.98 -12.37 -14.32
N ASN A 217 0.19 -12.26 -13.25
CA ASN A 217 0.21 -11.18 -12.25
C ASN A 217 -0.10 -9.81 -12.85
N VAL A 218 -1.31 -9.66 -13.37
CA VAL A 218 -1.76 -8.38 -13.96
C VAL A 218 -3.01 -7.87 -13.26
N THR A 219 -3.05 -6.58 -12.98
CA THR A 219 -4.28 -5.89 -12.56
C THR A 219 -4.67 -4.85 -13.60
N ILE A 220 -5.95 -4.86 -13.99
CA ILE A 220 -6.54 -3.93 -14.95
C ILE A 220 -7.68 -3.19 -14.25
N GLY A 221 -7.54 -1.88 -14.10
CA GLY A 221 -8.50 -1.01 -13.40
C GLY A 221 -9.75 -0.68 -14.22
N ALA A 222 -10.66 0.05 -13.58
CA ALA A 222 -11.93 0.44 -14.17
C ALA A 222 -11.76 1.30 -15.44
N GLY A 223 -12.61 1.07 -16.43
CA GLY A 223 -12.64 1.81 -17.69
C GLY A 223 -11.39 1.69 -18.55
N VAL A 224 -10.45 0.79 -18.21
CA VAL A 224 -9.25 0.58 -19.02
C VAL A 224 -9.62 -0.05 -20.37
N VAL A 225 -8.97 0.41 -21.43
CA VAL A 225 -9.11 -0.15 -22.78
C VAL A 225 -7.79 -0.74 -23.22
N VAL A 226 -7.75 -2.05 -23.39
CA VAL A 226 -6.64 -2.78 -24.00
C VAL A 226 -7.04 -3.13 -25.43
N GLU A 227 -6.34 -2.60 -26.41
CA GLU A 227 -6.59 -2.87 -27.83
C GLU A 227 -5.96 -4.21 -28.26
N ASP A 228 -6.18 -4.60 -29.52
CA ASP A 228 -5.88 -5.95 -30.01
C ASP A 228 -4.38 -6.30 -29.97
N GLY A 229 -4.09 -7.58 -29.70
CA GLY A 229 -2.74 -8.13 -29.77
C GLY A 229 -1.78 -7.65 -28.68
N VAL A 230 -2.26 -6.92 -27.67
CA VAL A 230 -1.47 -6.43 -26.55
C VAL A 230 -1.04 -7.59 -25.64
N ARG A 231 0.17 -7.48 -25.10
CA ARG A 231 0.74 -8.45 -24.17
C ARG A 231 1.16 -7.77 -22.88
N ILE A 232 0.68 -8.24 -21.74
CA ILE A 232 0.91 -7.62 -20.43
C ILE A 232 1.32 -8.68 -19.42
N LYS A 233 2.40 -8.47 -18.67
CA LYS A 233 2.86 -9.38 -17.61
C LYS A 233 3.42 -8.61 -16.42
N ARG A 234 3.07 -9.03 -15.20
CA ARG A 234 3.55 -8.40 -13.95
C ARG A 234 3.28 -6.88 -13.94
N CYS A 235 2.09 -6.44 -14.35
CA CYS A 235 1.78 -5.02 -14.48
C CYS A 235 0.54 -4.61 -13.68
N THR A 236 0.48 -3.33 -13.35
CA THR A 236 -0.73 -2.67 -12.86
C THR A 236 -1.13 -1.56 -13.81
N VAL A 237 -2.34 -1.61 -14.33
CA VAL A 237 -2.90 -0.61 -15.24
C VAL A 237 -4.04 0.09 -14.51
N LEU A 238 -3.84 1.35 -14.18
CA LEU A 238 -4.80 2.13 -13.38
C LEU A 238 -5.95 2.66 -14.24
N GLN A 239 -6.99 3.10 -13.53
CA GLN A 239 -8.29 3.45 -14.11
C GLN A 239 -8.17 4.43 -15.28
N GLY A 240 -8.97 4.19 -16.32
CA GLY A 240 -9.11 5.06 -17.49
C GLY A 240 -7.94 5.02 -18.48
N ALA A 241 -6.89 4.24 -18.21
CA ALA A 241 -5.77 4.12 -19.13
C ALA A 241 -6.17 3.36 -20.42
N ARG A 242 -5.47 3.66 -21.51
CA ARG A 242 -5.59 2.98 -22.79
C ARG A 242 -4.24 2.41 -23.21
N ILE A 243 -4.21 1.14 -23.57
CA ILE A 243 -3.03 0.49 -24.14
C ILE A 243 -3.37 0.11 -25.57
N ARG A 244 -2.72 0.75 -26.53
CA ARG A 244 -3.03 0.59 -27.95
C ARG A 244 -2.38 -0.67 -28.54
N SER A 245 -2.85 -1.05 -29.73
CA SER A 245 -2.61 -2.36 -30.32
C SER A 245 -1.13 -2.77 -30.38
N HIS A 246 -0.90 -4.07 -30.20
CA HIS A 246 0.41 -4.72 -30.35
C HIS A 246 1.54 -4.25 -29.42
N SER A 247 1.20 -3.50 -28.37
CA SER A 247 2.16 -3.10 -27.34
C SER A 247 2.45 -4.24 -26.36
N TRP A 248 3.67 -4.25 -25.81
CA TRP A 248 4.14 -5.24 -24.84
C TRP A 248 4.64 -4.54 -23.58
N LEU A 249 4.05 -4.90 -22.44
CA LEU A 249 4.37 -4.33 -21.13
C LEU A 249 4.77 -5.46 -20.18
N GLU A 250 5.96 -5.35 -19.59
CA GLU A 250 6.42 -6.27 -18.54
C GLU A 250 6.92 -5.50 -17.30
N SER A 251 6.43 -5.86 -16.12
CA SER A 251 6.87 -5.21 -14.87
C SER A 251 6.69 -3.69 -14.91
N CYS A 252 5.48 -3.20 -15.19
CA CYS A 252 5.20 -1.78 -15.34
C CYS A 252 4.00 -1.32 -14.49
N ILE A 253 3.99 -0.03 -14.14
CA ILE A 253 2.85 0.64 -13.51
C ILE A 253 2.38 1.73 -14.47
N VAL A 254 1.20 1.54 -15.05
CA VAL A 254 0.57 2.53 -15.93
C VAL A 254 -0.41 3.35 -15.09
N GLY A 255 -0.11 4.65 -14.96
CA GLY A 255 -0.90 5.63 -14.21
C GLY A 255 -2.34 5.81 -14.71
N TRP A 256 -3.12 6.59 -13.94
CA TRP A 256 -4.49 6.94 -14.30
C TRP A 256 -4.55 7.69 -15.63
N SER A 257 -5.55 7.40 -16.44
CA SER A 257 -5.82 8.12 -17.70
C SER A 257 -4.65 8.15 -18.70
N CYS A 258 -3.65 7.28 -18.56
CA CYS A 258 -2.52 7.24 -19.49
C CYS A 258 -2.92 6.67 -20.85
N SER A 259 -2.24 7.10 -21.90
CA SER A 259 -2.35 6.52 -23.24
C SER A 259 -1.01 5.95 -23.67
N VAL A 260 -0.91 4.63 -23.76
CA VAL A 260 0.25 3.94 -24.33
C VAL A 260 0.00 3.68 -25.81
N GLY A 261 0.88 4.22 -26.65
CA GLY A 261 0.85 4.10 -28.11
C GLY A 261 0.89 2.66 -28.63
N GLN A 262 0.74 2.51 -29.95
CA GLN A 262 0.86 1.24 -30.66
C GLN A 262 2.32 0.80 -30.73
N TRP A 263 2.57 -0.51 -30.75
CA TRP A 263 3.92 -1.07 -30.89
C TRP A 263 4.91 -0.58 -29.81
N VAL A 264 4.41 -0.16 -28.66
CA VAL A 264 5.23 0.31 -27.54
C VAL A 264 5.74 -0.88 -26.74
N ARG A 265 7.01 -0.81 -26.36
CA ARG A 265 7.64 -1.75 -25.42
C ARG A 265 7.97 -1.03 -24.12
N MET A 266 7.43 -1.51 -23.00
CA MET A 266 7.78 -0.99 -21.67
C MET A 266 8.24 -2.13 -20.77
N GLU A 267 9.39 -1.96 -20.12
CA GLU A 267 9.90 -2.96 -19.18
C GLU A 267 10.69 -2.38 -18.00
N ASN A 268 11.17 -3.28 -17.13
CA ASN A 268 12.12 -3.00 -16.06
C ASN A 268 11.64 -1.97 -15.03
N VAL A 269 10.41 -2.13 -14.52
CA VAL A 269 9.81 -1.23 -13.51
C VAL A 269 9.61 0.19 -14.07
N THR A 270 9.10 0.29 -15.31
CA THR A 270 8.66 1.58 -15.86
C THR A 270 7.37 2.03 -15.18
N VAL A 271 7.33 3.28 -14.73
CA VAL A 271 6.21 3.92 -14.04
C VAL A 271 5.76 5.14 -14.81
N LEU A 272 4.48 5.18 -15.16
CA LEU A 272 3.84 6.37 -15.72
C LEU A 272 2.99 7.03 -14.63
N GLY A 273 3.20 8.33 -14.40
CA GLY A 273 2.32 9.17 -13.61
C GLY A 273 0.94 9.32 -14.25
N GLU A 274 0.06 10.10 -13.63
CA GLU A 274 -1.27 10.37 -14.19
C GLU A 274 -1.18 11.10 -15.55
N ASP A 275 -2.07 10.73 -16.47
CA ASP A 275 -2.26 11.44 -17.75
C ASP A 275 -0.97 11.56 -18.58
N VAL A 276 -0.21 10.47 -18.64
CA VAL A 276 0.98 10.36 -19.50
C VAL A 276 0.60 9.76 -20.85
N ILE A 277 1.08 10.40 -21.91
CA ILE A 277 0.94 9.94 -23.30
C ILE A 277 2.30 9.40 -23.75
N VAL A 278 2.36 8.12 -24.12
CA VAL A 278 3.51 7.52 -24.79
C VAL A 278 3.17 7.38 -26.26
N ASN A 279 3.93 8.02 -27.14
CA ASN A 279 3.71 7.91 -28.58
C ASN A 279 3.96 6.49 -29.10
N ASP A 280 3.50 6.24 -30.31
CA ASP A 280 3.64 4.94 -30.97
C ASP A 280 5.14 4.59 -31.19
N GLU A 281 5.43 3.29 -31.25
CA GLU A 281 6.75 2.72 -31.61
C GLU A 281 7.91 3.03 -30.65
N LEU A 282 7.59 3.40 -29.40
CA LEU A 282 8.60 3.75 -28.41
C LEU A 282 9.01 2.56 -27.52
N TYR A 283 10.27 2.61 -27.07
CA TYR A 283 10.84 1.70 -26.09
C TYR A 283 11.15 2.43 -24.79
N LEU A 284 10.58 2.00 -23.65
CA LEU A 284 10.84 2.54 -22.32
C LEU A 284 11.38 1.44 -21.39
N ASN A 285 12.55 1.67 -20.79
CA ASN A 285 13.24 0.73 -19.92
C ASN A 285 13.52 1.38 -18.56
N GLY A 286 12.75 1.01 -17.54
CA GLY A 286 12.86 1.55 -16.18
C GLY A 286 12.68 3.07 -16.10
N ALA A 287 11.83 3.63 -16.97
CA ALA A 287 11.55 5.06 -16.95
C ALA A 287 10.54 5.41 -15.85
N ASN A 288 10.79 6.48 -15.10
CA ASN A 288 9.83 7.07 -14.16
C ASN A 288 9.33 8.39 -14.74
N VAL A 289 8.14 8.39 -15.32
CA VAL A 289 7.56 9.55 -16.00
C VAL A 289 6.61 10.28 -15.06
N LEU A 290 6.85 11.56 -14.80
CA LEU A 290 5.95 12.38 -13.98
C LEU A 290 4.60 12.63 -14.68
N PRO A 291 3.56 13.04 -13.94
CA PRO A 291 2.23 13.29 -14.50
C PRO A 291 2.21 14.34 -15.62
N HIS A 292 1.22 14.23 -16.51
CA HIS A 292 0.92 15.19 -17.60
C HIS A 292 2.07 15.38 -18.59
N LYS A 293 2.69 14.27 -19.00
CA LYS A 293 3.83 14.27 -19.94
C LYS A 293 3.48 13.54 -21.23
N SER A 294 4.08 14.01 -22.32
CA SER A 294 4.08 13.31 -23.60
C SER A 294 5.48 12.82 -23.90
N ILE A 295 5.66 11.52 -24.08
CA ILE A 295 6.92 10.88 -24.44
C ILE A 295 6.92 10.68 -25.95
N ALA A 296 7.85 11.35 -26.63
CA ALA A 296 8.03 11.27 -28.08
C ALA A 296 9.31 10.52 -28.50
N GLU A 297 10.17 10.18 -27.53
CA GLU A 297 11.45 9.51 -27.77
C GLU A 297 11.62 8.30 -26.86
N SER A 298 12.31 7.27 -27.35
CA SER A 298 12.63 6.08 -26.57
C SER A 298 13.56 6.41 -25.39
N VAL A 299 13.41 5.63 -24.32
CA VAL A 299 14.13 5.73 -23.06
C VAL A 299 14.82 4.38 -22.82
N PRO A 300 15.99 4.14 -23.42
CA PRO A 300 16.66 2.85 -23.34
C PRO A 300 17.31 2.59 -21.97
N GLU A 301 17.53 3.64 -21.18
CA GLU A 301 18.14 3.58 -19.84
C GLU A 301 17.21 4.13 -18.76
N PRO A 302 17.25 3.57 -17.55
CA PRO A 302 16.43 4.05 -16.43
C PRO A 302 16.70 5.52 -16.12
N ARG A 303 15.67 6.35 -16.18
CA ARG A 303 15.74 7.77 -15.81
C ARG A 303 14.39 8.31 -15.36
N ILE A 304 14.43 9.40 -14.61
CA ILE A 304 13.24 10.17 -14.26
C ILE A 304 13.00 11.21 -15.34
N ILE A 305 11.78 11.27 -15.88
CA ILE A 305 11.35 12.26 -16.86
C ILE A 305 10.41 13.22 -16.16
N MET A 306 10.88 14.47 -16.02
CA MET A 306 10.24 15.51 -15.22
C MET A 306 9.28 16.39 -15.99
#